data_AF-A0A1M5QUS1-F1
#
_entry.id   AF-A0A1M5QUS1-F1
#
_cell.length_a   1.000
_cell.length_b   1.000
_cell.length_c   1.000
_cell.angle_alpha   90.00
_cell.angle_beta   90.00
_cell.angle_gamma   90.00
#
_symmetry.space_group_name_H-M   'P 1'
#
loop_
_entity.id
_entity.type
_entity.pdbx_description
1 polymer ?
#
loop_
_entity_poly.entity_id
_entity_poly.type
_entity_poly.pdbx_seq_one_letter_code
_entity_poly.pdbx_strand_id
1 'polypeptide(L)'
;MAEAATRYWRLRIDFQSAVSWAQRMGTPEGRFHPSDPNECDRMSMVQKYRAALAKQLLTPAWDAASVKWKQTKLASEREGYYLLDVKPERIERAIADDLAFLAAHPVRQSHRNNSEAIARRREFKEAMRQRIREIAASRDLSDEEIKPVLRLKHEEVGRFTEKHGVNLAWLLEGKGRIFKKDPIRLGPTMTGDEFAAVVATLPMADQQATSAMMREMLLQERGQ
;
A
#
# COMPACT_ATOMS: atom_id res chain seq x y z
N MET A 1 -4.08 -15.06 -24.29
CA MET A 1 -4.02 -15.69 -25.64
C MET A 1 -4.23 -14.68 -26.77
N ALA A 2 -5.34 -13.93 -26.81
CA ALA A 2 -5.58 -12.96 -27.90
C ALA A 2 -4.52 -11.85 -27.99
N GLU A 3 -4.08 -11.31 -26.86
CA GLU A 3 -2.99 -10.32 -26.82
C GLU A 3 -1.66 -10.86 -27.38
N ALA A 4 -1.31 -12.10 -27.02
CA ALA A 4 -0.07 -12.73 -27.50
C ALA A 4 -0.08 -12.88 -29.03
N ALA A 5 -1.23 -13.24 -29.62
CA ALA A 5 -1.38 -13.32 -31.07
C ALA A 5 -1.22 -11.95 -31.74
N THR A 6 -1.84 -10.89 -31.19
CA THR A 6 -1.69 -9.52 -31.71
C THR A 6 -0.24 -9.05 -31.65
N ARG A 7 0.45 -9.28 -30.52
CA ARG A 7 1.87 -8.95 -30.35
C ARG A 7 2.76 -9.72 -31.32
N TYR A 8 2.53 -11.03 -31.47
CA TYR A 8 3.28 -11.88 -32.38
C TYR A 8 3.20 -11.36 -33.81
N TRP A 9 1.99 -11.12 -34.33
CA TRP A 9 1.83 -10.66 -35.72
C TRP A 9 2.42 -9.27 -35.95
N ARG A 10 2.33 -8.37 -34.97
CA ARG A 10 3.00 -7.07 -35.06
C ARG A 10 4.51 -7.22 -35.18
N LEU A 11 5.12 -7.98 -34.26
CA LEU A 11 6.55 -8.24 -34.25
C LEU A 11 7.02 -8.96 -35.52
N ARG A 12 6.22 -9.90 -36.05
CA ARG A 12 6.53 -10.62 -37.28
C ARG A 12 6.59 -9.69 -38.51
N ILE A 13 5.69 -8.70 -38.59
CA ILE A 13 5.67 -7.69 -39.64
C ILE A 13 6.89 -6.77 -39.53
N ASP A 14 7.22 -6.32 -38.32
CA ASP A 14 8.37 -5.44 -38.08
C ASP A 14 9.68 -6.19 -38.40
N PHE A 15 9.80 -7.43 -37.96
CA PHE A 15 10.92 -8.32 -38.26
C PHE A 15 11.09 -8.55 -39.77
N GLN A 16 10.00 -8.83 -40.51
CA GLN A 16 10.07 -8.95 -41.97
C GLN A 16 10.59 -7.67 -42.63
N SER A 17 10.16 -6.51 -42.13
CA SER A 17 10.59 -5.20 -42.64
C SER A 17 12.10 -5.01 -42.43
N ALA A 18 12.61 -5.37 -41.25
CA ALA A 18 14.04 -5.31 -40.93
C ALA A 18 14.87 -6.27 -41.81
N VAL A 19 14.43 -7.52 -41.97
CA VAL A 19 15.10 -8.51 -42.83
C VAL A 19 15.14 -8.05 -44.28
N SER A 20 14.02 -7.56 -44.82
CA SER A 20 13.95 -7.02 -46.18
C SER A 20 14.92 -5.86 -46.38
N TRP A 21 15.02 -4.96 -45.40
CA TRP A 21 15.95 -3.84 -45.45
C TRP A 21 17.42 -4.29 -45.39
N ALA A 22 17.76 -5.23 -44.51
CA ALA A 22 19.10 -5.81 -44.41
C ALA A 22 19.53 -6.52 -45.70
N GLN A 23 18.61 -7.28 -46.33
CA GLN A 23 18.82 -7.93 -47.63
C GLN A 23 19.05 -6.91 -48.74
N ARG A 24 18.24 -5.84 -48.80
CA ARG A 24 18.41 -4.75 -49.79
C ARG A 24 19.73 -4.00 -49.63
N MET A 25 20.18 -3.80 -48.40
CA MET A 25 21.46 -3.16 -48.10
C MET A 25 22.67 -4.10 -48.23
N GLY A 26 22.43 -5.38 -48.52
CA GLY A 26 23.48 -6.38 -48.72
C GLY A 26 24.28 -6.73 -47.46
N THR A 27 23.75 -6.44 -46.27
CA THR A 27 24.46 -6.72 -45.02
C THR A 27 24.59 -8.23 -44.78
N PRO A 28 25.63 -8.69 -44.05
CA PRO A 28 25.80 -10.11 -43.75
C PRO A 28 24.59 -10.72 -43.06
N GLU A 29 23.92 -9.96 -42.18
CA GLU A 29 22.77 -10.39 -41.39
C GLU A 29 21.56 -10.75 -42.27
N GLY A 30 21.36 -10.02 -43.38
CA GLY A 30 20.28 -10.31 -44.32
C GLY A 30 20.42 -11.67 -45.01
N ARG A 31 21.64 -12.22 -45.09
CA ARG A 31 21.94 -13.51 -45.74
C ARG A 31 21.56 -14.72 -44.88
N PHE A 32 21.38 -14.53 -43.57
CA PHE A 32 20.94 -15.60 -42.66
C PHE A 32 19.44 -15.91 -42.78
N HIS A 33 18.71 -15.11 -43.54
CA HIS A 33 17.29 -15.26 -43.74
C HIS A 33 17.00 -15.55 -45.21
N PRO A 34 16.07 -16.48 -45.53
CA PRO A 34 15.69 -16.74 -46.91
C PRO A 34 15.19 -15.43 -47.55
N SER A 35 15.69 -15.11 -48.74
CA SER A 35 15.12 -14.03 -49.54
C SER A 35 13.70 -14.43 -49.92
N ASP A 36 12.72 -13.67 -49.47
CA ASP A 36 11.32 -13.91 -49.83
C ASP A 36 11.18 -13.69 -51.34
N PRO A 37 10.97 -14.73 -52.17
CA PRO A 37 10.91 -14.57 -53.63
C PRO A 37 9.74 -13.70 -54.06
N ASN A 38 8.77 -13.56 -53.17
CA ASN A 38 7.54 -12.84 -53.33
C ASN A 38 7.39 -11.93 -52.12
N GLU A 39 7.50 -10.61 -52.29
CA GLU A 39 7.01 -9.61 -51.32
C GLU A 39 5.49 -9.77 -51.00
N CYS A 40 4.85 -10.81 -51.54
CA CYS A 40 3.42 -11.11 -51.55
C CYS A 40 2.80 -11.52 -50.19
N ASP A 41 3.56 -11.81 -49.14
CA ASP A 41 2.96 -12.27 -47.86
C ASP A 41 2.86 -11.19 -46.77
N ARG A 42 3.31 -9.94 -47.03
CA ARG A 42 3.11 -8.83 -46.07
C ARG A 42 1.64 -8.55 -45.83
N MET A 43 0.83 -8.55 -46.90
CA MET A 43 -0.61 -8.31 -46.78
C MET A 43 -1.32 -9.42 -46.02
N SER A 44 -0.93 -10.68 -46.20
CA SER A 44 -1.50 -11.79 -45.44
C SER A 44 -1.13 -11.72 -43.95
N MET A 45 0.10 -11.32 -43.62
CA MET A 45 0.51 -11.03 -42.24
C MET A 45 -0.28 -9.87 -41.61
N VAL A 46 -0.51 -8.80 -42.37
CA VAL A 46 -1.34 -7.66 -41.93
C VAL A 46 -2.80 -8.09 -41.70
N GLN A 47 -3.36 -8.93 -42.56
CA GLN A 47 -4.71 -9.48 -42.36
C GLN A 47 -4.79 -10.35 -41.09
N LYS A 48 -3.79 -11.21 -40.84
CA LYS A 48 -3.71 -12.03 -39.62
C LYS A 48 -3.56 -11.14 -38.37
N TYR A 49 -2.77 -10.07 -38.45
CA TYR A 49 -2.66 -9.06 -37.40
C TYR A 49 -4.01 -8.39 -37.11
N ARG A 50 -4.73 -7.93 -38.15
CA ARG A 50 -6.04 -7.30 -38.01
C ARG A 50 -7.07 -8.26 -37.38
N ALA A 51 -7.10 -9.51 -37.83
CA ALA A 51 -7.98 -10.53 -37.26
C ALA A 51 -7.67 -10.80 -35.78
N ALA A 52 -6.38 -10.87 -35.41
CA ALA A 52 -5.97 -11.02 -34.01
C ALA A 52 -6.36 -9.81 -33.16
N LEU A 53 -6.19 -8.59 -33.68
CA LEU A 53 -6.54 -7.35 -33.00
C LEU A 53 -8.06 -7.24 -32.77
N ALA A 54 -8.86 -7.56 -33.78
CA ALA A 54 -10.32 -7.66 -33.67
C ALA A 54 -10.73 -8.66 -32.58
N LYS A 55 -10.12 -9.85 -32.57
CA LYS A 55 -10.39 -10.87 -31.55
C LYS A 55 -10.02 -10.38 -30.14
N GLN A 56 -8.91 -9.65 -29.98
CA GLN A 56 -8.51 -9.09 -28.69
C GLN A 56 -9.48 -8.01 -28.20
N LEU A 57 -9.95 -7.11 -29.08
CA LEU A 57 -10.94 -6.09 -28.73
C LEU A 57 -12.26 -6.70 -28.24
N LEU A 58 -12.67 -7.82 -28.82
CA LEU A 58 -13.89 -8.55 -28.45
C LEU A 58 -13.71 -9.50 -27.26
N THR A 59 -12.47 -9.77 -26.82
CA THR A 59 -12.23 -10.62 -25.65
C THR A 59 -12.54 -9.83 -24.37
N PRO A 60 -13.32 -10.36 -23.42
CA PRO A 60 -13.67 -9.64 -22.19
C PRO A 60 -12.44 -9.10 -21.46
N ALA A 61 -12.51 -7.84 -21.00
CA ALA A 61 -11.47 -7.20 -20.23
C ALA A 61 -11.65 -7.51 -18.74
N TRP A 62 -10.58 -7.94 -18.08
CA TRP A 62 -10.61 -8.31 -16.66
C TRP A 62 -10.18 -7.17 -15.73
N ASP A 63 -9.61 -6.09 -16.26
CA ASP A 63 -9.16 -4.92 -15.51
C ASP A 63 -9.47 -3.59 -16.21
N ALA A 64 -9.46 -2.50 -15.44
CA ALA A 64 -9.74 -1.16 -15.95
C ALA A 64 -8.70 -0.67 -16.98
N ALA A 65 -7.45 -1.16 -16.90
CA ALA A 65 -6.41 -0.80 -17.86
C ALA A 65 -6.69 -1.43 -19.25
N SER A 66 -7.16 -2.68 -19.30
CA SER A 66 -7.57 -3.31 -20.56
C SER A 66 -8.79 -2.60 -21.18
N VAL A 67 -9.76 -2.17 -20.36
CA VAL A 67 -10.89 -1.37 -20.85
C VAL A 67 -10.42 -0.04 -21.43
N LYS A 68 -9.53 0.66 -20.72
CA LYS A 68 -8.93 1.92 -21.21
C LYS A 68 -8.17 1.71 -22.52
N TRP A 69 -7.44 0.61 -22.65
CA TRP A 69 -6.77 0.24 -23.90
C TRP A 69 -7.77 0.07 -25.05
N LYS A 70 -8.90 -0.63 -24.84
CA LYS A 70 -9.96 -0.77 -25.85
C LYS A 70 -10.53 0.58 -26.28
N GLN A 71 -10.80 1.48 -25.32
CA GLN A 71 -11.28 2.83 -25.59
C GLN A 71 -10.27 3.65 -26.41
N THR A 72 -8.98 3.61 -26.04
CA THR A 72 -7.92 4.28 -26.80
C THR A 72 -7.78 3.72 -28.22
N LYS A 73 -7.97 2.41 -28.40
CA LYS A 73 -7.95 1.79 -29.74
C LYS A 73 -9.17 2.13 -30.59
N LEU A 74 -10.34 2.28 -29.98
CA LEU A 74 -11.53 2.77 -30.67
C LEU A 74 -11.37 4.25 -31.08
N ALA A 75 -10.79 5.07 -30.21
CA ALA A 75 -10.57 6.50 -30.44
C ALA A 75 -9.40 6.83 -31.39
N SER A 76 -8.50 5.87 -31.65
CA SER A 76 -7.33 6.09 -32.51
C SER A 76 -7.71 6.03 -33.99
N GLU A 77 -7.55 7.13 -34.72
CA GLU A 77 -7.75 7.20 -36.18
C GLU A 77 -6.58 6.65 -37.02
N ARG A 78 -5.45 6.26 -36.41
CA ARG A 78 -4.23 5.77 -37.12
C ARG A 78 -4.01 4.26 -37.03
N GLU A 79 -4.52 3.62 -35.98
CA GLU A 79 -4.45 2.16 -35.78
C GLU A 79 -5.84 1.57 -35.47
N GLY A 80 -6.88 2.32 -35.86
CA GLY A 80 -8.24 2.14 -35.37
C GLY A 80 -9.03 1.02 -36.02
N TYR A 81 -10.27 0.93 -35.54
CA TYR A 81 -11.26 -0.07 -35.95
C TYR A 81 -11.64 -0.01 -37.44
N TYR A 82 -11.42 1.11 -38.14
CA TYR A 82 -11.73 1.29 -39.57
C TYR A 82 -10.90 0.37 -40.48
N LEU A 83 -9.80 -0.20 -39.99
CA LEU A 83 -9.03 -1.24 -40.69
C LEU A 83 -9.47 -2.67 -40.35
N LEU A 84 -10.40 -2.82 -39.39
CA LEU A 84 -10.93 -4.10 -38.95
C LEU A 84 -12.28 -4.35 -39.61
N ASP A 85 -12.55 -5.61 -39.95
CA ASP A 85 -13.85 -6.07 -40.42
C ASP A 85 -14.87 -6.20 -39.26
N VAL A 86 -14.82 -5.26 -38.30
CA VAL A 86 -15.67 -5.25 -37.11
C VAL A 86 -16.35 -3.90 -37.00
N LYS A 87 -17.69 -3.96 -36.96
CA LYS A 87 -18.55 -2.80 -36.72
C LYS A 87 -18.23 -2.13 -35.38
N PRO A 88 -18.07 -0.79 -35.32
CA PRO A 88 -17.70 -0.08 -34.10
C PRO A 88 -18.70 -0.31 -32.96
N GLU A 89 -19.99 -0.44 -33.26
CA GLU A 89 -21.06 -0.66 -32.28
C GLU A 89 -20.85 -1.97 -31.51
N ARG A 90 -20.21 -2.96 -32.15
CA ARG A 90 -19.89 -4.24 -31.49
C ARG A 90 -18.76 -4.09 -30.48
N ILE A 91 -17.80 -3.23 -30.76
CA ILE A 91 -16.68 -2.93 -29.85
C ILE A 91 -17.20 -2.11 -28.66
N GLU A 92 -18.04 -1.12 -28.92
CA GLU A 92 -18.69 -0.31 -27.88
C GLU A 92 -19.53 -1.17 -26.92
N ARG A 93 -20.31 -2.11 -27.45
CA ARG A 93 -21.06 -3.07 -26.62
C ARG A 93 -20.15 -3.91 -25.75
N ALA A 94 -19.05 -4.43 -26.29
CA ALA A 94 -18.08 -5.19 -25.52
C ALA A 94 -17.43 -4.36 -24.40
N ILE A 95 -17.12 -3.08 -24.66
CA ILE A 95 -16.60 -2.16 -23.65
C ILE A 95 -17.64 -1.90 -22.55
N ALA A 96 -18.91 -1.73 -22.92
CA ALA A 96 -20.00 -1.52 -21.97
C ALA A 96 -20.21 -2.77 -21.07
N ASP A 97 -20.18 -3.96 -21.66
CA ASP A 97 -20.29 -5.23 -20.93
C ASP A 97 -19.12 -5.41 -19.94
N ASP A 98 -17.89 -5.07 -20.35
CA ASP A 98 -16.72 -5.10 -19.48
C ASP A 98 -16.83 -4.11 -18.30
N LEU A 99 -17.31 -2.89 -18.55
CA LEU A 99 -17.55 -1.89 -17.51
C LEU A 99 -18.62 -2.34 -16.53
N ALA A 100 -19.71 -2.93 -17.02
CA ALA A 100 -20.76 -3.50 -16.18
C ALA A 100 -20.23 -4.66 -15.33
N PHE A 101 -19.39 -5.53 -15.89
CA PHE A 101 -18.74 -6.62 -15.16
C PHE A 101 -17.83 -6.10 -14.03
N LEU A 102 -16.98 -5.12 -14.32
CA LEU A 102 -16.08 -4.51 -13.33
C LEU A 102 -16.83 -3.75 -12.23
N ALA A 103 -17.96 -3.12 -12.57
CA ALA A 103 -18.83 -2.46 -11.60
C ALA A 103 -19.55 -3.47 -10.69
N ALA A 104 -20.02 -4.58 -11.25
CA ALA A 104 -20.69 -5.65 -10.50
C ALA A 104 -19.72 -6.45 -9.62
N HIS A 105 -18.44 -6.51 -9.96
CA HIS A 105 -17.42 -7.27 -9.23
C HIS A 105 -16.28 -6.34 -8.76
N PRO A 106 -16.52 -5.53 -7.72
CA PRO A 106 -15.52 -4.59 -7.23
C PRO A 106 -14.27 -5.33 -6.75
N VAL A 107 -13.17 -5.15 -7.48
CA VAL A 107 -11.84 -5.62 -7.07
C VAL A 107 -11.45 -4.90 -5.78
N ARG A 108 -10.89 -5.64 -4.81
CA ARG A 108 -10.48 -5.17 -3.49
C ARG A 108 -9.69 -3.85 -3.58
N GLN A 109 -10.31 -2.72 -3.23
CA GLN A 109 -9.69 -1.39 -3.22
C GLN A 109 -8.73 -1.25 -2.03
N SER A 110 -7.57 -1.91 -2.08
CA SER A 110 -6.56 -1.82 -1.02
C SER A 110 -5.98 -0.41 -0.85
N HIS A 111 -5.99 0.41 -1.90
CA HIS A 111 -5.33 1.72 -1.89
C HIS A 111 -6.14 2.86 -1.27
N ARG A 112 -7.48 2.86 -1.37
CA ARG A 112 -8.31 3.98 -0.88
C ARG A 112 -8.40 3.99 0.66
N ASN A 113 -8.36 2.80 1.26
CA ASN A 113 -8.35 2.66 2.73
C ASN A 113 -6.95 2.87 3.34
N ASN A 114 -5.91 3.03 2.53
CA ASN A 114 -4.55 3.24 3.01
C ASN A 114 -4.25 4.71 3.35
N SER A 115 -4.95 5.71 2.81
CA SER A 115 -4.61 7.12 3.09
C SER A 115 -4.82 7.49 4.56
N GLU A 116 -5.98 7.16 5.12
CA GLU A 116 -6.29 7.37 6.54
C GLU A 116 -5.39 6.50 7.43
N ALA A 117 -5.16 5.24 7.05
CA ALA A 117 -4.26 4.36 7.79
C ALA A 117 -2.80 4.85 7.77
N ILE A 118 -2.35 5.43 6.66
CA ILE A 118 -1.02 6.06 6.54
C ILE A 118 -0.96 7.32 7.40
N ALA A 119 -2.00 8.15 7.41
CA ALA A 119 -2.07 9.35 8.26
C ALA A 119 -1.99 8.97 9.75
N ARG A 120 -2.85 8.05 10.21
CA ARG A 120 -2.80 7.53 11.59
C ARG A 120 -1.45 6.94 11.95
N ARG A 121 -0.81 6.23 11.01
CA ARG A 121 0.53 5.67 11.22
C ARG A 121 1.61 6.75 11.33
N ARG A 122 1.47 7.88 10.64
CA ARG A 122 2.39 9.03 10.75
C ARG A 122 2.21 9.73 12.09
N GLU A 123 0.97 10.06 12.44
CA GLU A 123 0.60 10.67 13.72
C GLU A 123 1.12 9.84 14.90
N PHE A 124 0.92 8.52 14.87
CA PHE A 124 1.43 7.60 15.90
C PHE A 124 2.97 7.66 16.03
N LYS A 125 3.69 7.65 14.91
CA LYS A 125 5.16 7.70 14.92
C LYS A 125 5.68 9.05 15.42
N GLU A 126 5.01 10.14 15.08
CA GLU A 126 5.36 11.49 15.54
C GLU A 126 5.12 11.64 17.04
N ALA A 127 3.97 11.19 17.53
CA ALA A 127 3.66 11.16 18.97
C ALA A 127 4.70 10.34 19.76
N MET A 128 5.11 9.18 19.22
CA MET A 128 6.13 8.35 19.86
C MET A 128 7.51 9.05 19.89
N ARG A 129 7.91 9.71 18.80
CA ARG A 129 9.15 10.50 18.76
C ARG A 129 9.11 11.67 19.74
N GLN A 130 7.96 12.32 19.89
CA GLN A 130 7.80 13.42 20.81
C GLN A 130 7.98 12.97 22.26
N ARG A 131 7.35 11.84 22.66
CA ARG A 131 7.53 11.25 23.99
C ARG A 131 8.98 10.84 24.28
N ILE A 132 9.70 10.32 23.27
CA ILE A 132 11.13 10.01 23.41
C ILE A 132 11.93 11.28 23.71
N ARG A 133 11.61 12.42 23.06
CA ARG A 133 12.25 13.71 23.35
C ARG A 133 11.90 14.25 24.73
N GLU A 134 10.67 14.06 25.19
CA GLU A 134 10.26 14.44 26.56
C GLU A 134 11.03 13.65 27.63
N ILE A 135 11.21 12.34 27.41
CA ILE A 135 12.03 11.50 28.30
C ILE A 135 13.48 11.97 28.27
N ALA A 136 14.02 12.28 27.09
CA ALA A 136 15.37 12.81 26.96
C ALA A 136 15.59 14.10 27.75
N ALA A 137 14.65 15.05 27.64
CA ALA A 137 14.69 16.29 28.41
C ALA A 137 14.60 16.04 29.93
N SER A 138 13.82 15.04 30.37
CA SER A 138 13.69 14.71 31.80
C SER A 138 14.93 14.02 32.41
N ARG A 139 15.82 13.47 31.58
CA ARG A 139 16.97 12.65 31.99
C ARG A 139 18.31 13.23 31.52
N ASP A 140 18.29 14.45 30.97
CA ASP A 140 19.43 15.14 30.36
C ASP A 140 20.21 14.27 29.36
N LEU A 141 19.49 13.49 28.54
CA LEU A 141 20.12 12.62 27.54
C LEU A 141 20.59 13.43 26.34
N SER A 142 21.80 13.14 25.87
CA SER A 142 22.34 13.80 24.67
C SER A 142 21.64 13.31 23.40
N ASP A 143 21.52 14.21 22.40
CA ASP A 143 20.88 13.91 21.11
C ASP A 143 21.49 12.69 20.39
N GLU A 144 22.78 12.41 20.60
CA GLU A 144 23.46 11.24 20.01
C GLU A 144 22.99 9.91 20.62
N GLU A 145 22.58 9.90 21.89
CA GLU A 145 22.02 8.69 22.53
C GLU A 145 20.58 8.40 22.06
N ILE A 146 19.85 9.42 21.64
CA ILE A 146 18.42 9.33 21.29
C ILE A 146 18.22 9.08 19.78
N LYS A 147 19.17 9.50 18.96
CA LYS A 147 19.21 9.31 17.50
C LYS A 147 18.91 7.88 17.02
N PRO A 148 19.45 6.79 17.61
CA PRO A 148 19.07 5.44 17.23
C PRO A 148 17.57 5.20 17.52
N VAL A 149 17.08 5.55 18.71
CA VAL A 149 15.69 5.30 19.14
C VAL A 149 14.67 6.05 18.27
N LEU A 150 15.00 7.23 17.75
CA LEU A 150 14.14 8.00 16.83
C LEU A 150 13.88 7.30 15.49
N ARG A 151 14.68 6.28 15.12
CA ARG A 151 14.42 5.41 13.97
C ARG A 151 13.25 4.46 14.21
N LEU A 152 12.78 4.35 15.47
CA LEU A 152 11.63 3.56 15.90
C LEU A 152 11.77 2.07 15.55
N LYS A 153 12.99 1.54 15.53
CA LYS A 153 13.21 0.09 15.43
C LYS A 153 12.81 -0.57 16.76
N HIS A 154 12.15 -1.72 16.67
CA HIS A 154 11.62 -2.41 17.85
C HIS A 154 12.72 -2.73 18.88
N GLU A 155 13.89 -3.19 18.44
CA GLU A 155 15.04 -3.49 19.31
C GLU A 155 15.60 -2.25 20.01
N GLU A 156 15.74 -1.13 19.30
CA GLU A 156 16.28 0.13 19.85
C GLU A 156 15.30 0.73 20.87
N VAL A 157 14.00 0.66 20.60
CA VAL A 157 12.94 1.08 21.52
C VAL A 157 12.92 0.19 22.77
N GLY A 158 13.03 -1.13 22.62
CA GLY A 158 13.12 -2.07 23.73
C GLY A 158 14.31 -1.77 24.64
N ARG A 159 15.52 -1.68 24.06
CA ARG A 159 16.75 -1.35 24.80
C ARG A 159 16.65 0.00 25.52
N PHE A 160 16.04 1.00 24.89
CA PHE A 160 15.82 2.31 25.51
C PHE A 160 14.89 2.21 26.72
N THR A 161 13.77 1.48 26.60
CA THR A 161 12.83 1.30 27.72
C THR A 161 13.45 0.54 28.89
N GLU A 162 14.32 -0.43 28.63
CA GLU A 162 15.04 -1.17 29.67
C GLU A 162 16.11 -0.31 30.34
N LYS A 163 16.95 0.38 29.56
CA LYS A 163 18.04 1.23 30.06
C LYS A 163 17.53 2.37 30.94
N HIS A 164 16.45 3.04 30.54
CA HIS A 164 15.90 4.19 31.26
C HIS A 164 14.74 3.83 32.20
N GLY A 165 14.32 2.55 32.24
CA GLY A 165 13.22 2.09 33.07
C GLY A 165 11.86 2.68 32.66
N VAL A 166 11.68 2.99 31.39
CA VAL A 166 10.46 3.61 30.84
C VAL A 166 9.39 2.53 30.64
N ASN A 167 8.13 2.89 30.86
CA ASN A 167 7.01 2.01 30.54
C ASN A 167 6.72 2.00 29.03
N LEU A 168 6.72 0.81 28.44
CA LEU A 168 6.44 0.63 27.01
C LEU A 168 5.00 1.06 26.66
N ALA A 169 4.03 0.81 27.54
CA ALA A 169 2.62 1.21 27.31
C ALA A 169 2.46 2.73 27.28
N TRP A 170 3.23 3.46 28.09
CA TRP A 170 3.24 4.91 28.07
C TRP A 170 3.93 5.44 26.81
N LEU A 171 5.06 4.85 26.42
CA LEU A 171 5.78 5.28 25.22
C LEU A 171 4.92 5.09 23.94
N LEU A 172 4.23 3.97 23.82
CA LEU A 172 3.41 3.63 22.65
C LEU A 172 2.05 4.34 22.66
N GLU A 173 1.32 4.29 23.78
CA GLU A 173 -0.07 4.74 23.84
C GLU A 173 -0.28 5.99 24.70
N GLY A 174 0.71 6.38 25.51
CA GLY A 174 0.58 7.47 26.48
C GLY A 174 -0.16 7.05 27.75
N LYS A 175 -0.39 5.74 27.92
CA LYS A 175 -1.17 5.20 29.03
C LYS A 175 -0.26 4.70 30.16
N GLY A 176 -0.64 5.03 31.39
CA GLY A 176 0.07 4.60 32.59
C GLY A 176 1.25 5.52 32.94
N ARG A 177 2.15 5.02 33.78
CA ARG A 177 3.29 5.81 34.29
C ARG A 177 4.43 5.89 33.29
N ILE A 178 5.16 7.00 33.30
CA ILE A 178 6.35 7.23 32.47
C ILE A 178 7.46 6.24 32.84
N PHE A 179 7.77 6.10 34.14
CA PHE A 179 8.85 5.26 34.64
C PHE A 179 8.32 4.11 35.52
N LYS A 180 8.92 2.93 35.37
CA LYS A 180 8.55 1.70 36.10
C LYS A 180 9.02 1.70 37.56
N LYS A 181 10.06 2.46 37.90
CA LYS A 181 10.78 2.39 39.20
C LYS A 181 10.74 3.68 40.01
N ASP A 182 10.00 4.70 39.59
CA ASP A 182 9.95 5.95 40.35
C ASP A 182 9.25 5.72 41.71
N PRO A 183 9.85 6.18 42.83
CA PRO A 183 9.25 6.05 44.14
C PRO A 183 7.94 6.83 44.18
N ILE A 184 6.89 6.20 44.72
CA ILE A 184 5.59 6.82 44.94
C ILE A 184 5.80 7.95 45.96
N ARG A 185 5.93 9.19 45.49
CA ARG A 185 5.76 10.36 46.35
C ARG A 185 4.26 10.64 46.39
N LEU A 186 3.61 10.24 47.48
CA LEU A 186 2.24 10.63 47.79
C LEU A 186 2.23 12.14 48.02
N GLY A 187 1.98 12.90 46.96
CA GLY A 187 1.78 14.34 47.01
C GLY A 187 0.30 14.66 47.18
N PRO A 188 -0.08 15.75 47.89
CA PRO A 188 -1.47 16.18 48.02
C PRO A 188 -2.16 16.58 46.70
N THR A 189 -1.42 16.60 45.58
CA THR A 189 -1.89 16.99 44.24
C THR A 189 -2.03 15.80 43.27
N MET A 190 -1.98 14.55 43.74
CA MET A 190 -2.17 13.37 42.88
C MET A 190 -3.59 13.33 42.30
N THR A 191 -3.68 12.97 41.02
CA THR A 191 -4.96 12.69 40.37
C THR A 191 -5.48 11.30 40.73
N GLY A 192 -6.81 11.10 40.67
CA GLY A 192 -7.44 9.83 41.05
C GLY A 192 -6.93 8.62 40.25
N ASP A 193 -6.54 8.83 38.98
CA ASP A 193 -6.01 7.78 38.11
C ASP A 193 -4.59 7.35 38.53
N GLU A 194 -3.77 8.29 39.00
CA GLU A 194 -2.43 7.99 39.50
C GLU A 194 -2.51 7.20 40.81
N PHE A 195 -3.49 7.54 41.67
CA PHE A 195 -3.73 6.84 42.92
C PHE A 195 -4.29 5.43 42.70
N ALA A 196 -5.24 5.27 41.77
CA ALA A 196 -5.74 3.95 41.38
C ALA A 196 -4.62 3.04 40.85
N ALA A 197 -3.71 3.60 40.06
CA ALA A 197 -2.52 2.88 39.60
C ALA A 197 -1.56 2.51 40.74
N VAL A 198 -1.50 3.27 41.84
CA VAL A 198 -0.70 2.92 43.04
C VAL A 198 -1.34 1.74 43.75
N VAL A 199 -2.63 1.84 44.04
CA VAL A 199 -3.37 0.79 44.74
C VAL A 199 -3.25 -0.54 43.98
N ALA A 200 -3.36 -0.52 42.66
CA ALA A 200 -3.24 -1.73 41.82
C ALA A 200 -1.87 -2.45 41.89
N THR A 201 -0.82 -1.80 42.39
CA THR A 201 0.52 -2.40 42.54
C THR A 201 0.75 -3.05 43.91
N LEU A 202 -0.17 -2.88 44.86
CA LEU A 202 -0.07 -3.48 46.19
C LEU A 202 -0.56 -4.95 46.18
N PRO A 203 -0.12 -5.80 47.12
CA PRO A 203 -0.71 -7.12 47.37
C PRO A 203 -2.23 -7.03 47.56
N MET A 204 -2.98 -8.06 47.12
CA MET A 204 -4.46 -8.04 47.17
C MET A 204 -5.05 -7.70 48.54
N ALA A 205 -4.40 -8.13 49.63
CA ALA A 205 -4.84 -7.81 50.99
C ALA A 205 -4.80 -6.30 51.27
N ASP A 206 -3.72 -5.63 50.84
CA ASP A 206 -3.53 -4.20 51.01
C ASP A 206 -4.45 -3.40 50.08
N GLN A 207 -4.75 -3.91 48.89
CA GLN A 207 -5.75 -3.31 47.99
C GLN A 207 -7.14 -3.26 48.61
N GLN A 208 -7.54 -4.37 49.25
CA GLN A 208 -8.83 -4.49 49.93
C GLN A 208 -8.91 -3.59 51.16
N ALA A 209 -7.84 -3.54 51.97
CA ALA A 209 -7.75 -2.63 53.12
C ALA A 209 -7.86 -1.16 52.69
N THR A 210 -7.13 -0.75 51.65
CA THR A 210 -7.18 0.63 51.14
C THR A 210 -8.57 0.97 50.59
N SER A 211 -9.23 0.02 49.92
CA SER A 211 -10.59 0.20 49.39
C SER A 211 -11.64 0.28 50.49
N ALA A 212 -11.50 -0.49 51.56
CA ALA A 212 -12.37 -0.45 52.72
C ALA A 212 -12.27 0.89 53.46
N MET A 213 -11.03 1.36 53.70
CA MET A 213 -10.77 2.65 54.34
C MET A 213 -11.34 3.83 53.53
N MET A 214 -11.20 3.82 52.20
CA MET A 214 -11.81 4.85 51.34
C MET A 214 -13.34 4.83 51.37
N ARG A 215 -13.95 3.63 51.38
CA ARG A 215 -15.41 3.51 51.51
C ARG A 215 -15.90 4.08 52.84
N GLU A 216 -15.16 3.82 53.93
CA GLU A 216 -15.49 4.33 55.26
C GLU A 216 -15.37 5.85 55.33
N MET A 217 -14.28 6.44 54.81
CA MET A 217 -14.11 7.90 54.73
C MET A 217 -15.22 8.58 53.89
N LEU A 218 -15.57 8.01 52.73
CA LEU A 218 -16.65 8.54 51.88
C LEU A 218 -18.04 8.41 52.51
N LEU A 219 -18.26 7.41 53.36
CA LEU A 219 -19.50 7.26 54.13
C LEU A 219 -19.54 8.27 55.29
N GLN A 220 -18.38 8.59 55.89
CA GLN A 220 -18.26 9.55 56.98
C GLN A 220 -18.44 11.00 56.52
N GLU A 221 -17.95 11.35 55.33
CA GLU A 221 -18.19 12.67 54.71
C GLU A 221 -19.64 12.89 54.24
N ARG A 222 -20.37 11.82 53.91
CA ARG A 222 -21.79 11.89 53.51
C ARG A 222 -22.78 11.90 54.69
N GLY A 223 -22.28 11.74 55.90
CA GLY A 223 -23.06 11.75 57.15
C GLY A 223 -22.97 13.05 57.95
N GLN A 224 -22.34 14.10 57.41
CA GLN A 224 -22.31 15.47 57.96
C GLN A 224 -23.13 16.43 57.11
#